data_AF-L0FYG2-F1
#
_entry.id   AF-L0FYG2-F1
#
_cell.length_a   1.000
_cell.length_b   1.000
_cell.length_c   1.000
_cell.angle_alpha   90.00
_cell.angle_beta   90.00
_cell.angle_gamma   90.00
#
_symmetry.space_group_name_H-M   'P 1'
#
loop_
_entity.id
_entity.type
_entity.pdbx_description
1 polymer ?
#
loop_
_entity_poly.entity_id
_entity_poly.type
_entity_poly.pdbx_seq_one_letter_code
_entity_poly.pdbx_strand_id
1 'polypeptide(L)'
;MKLSVSEVAKTLKVDRELIKLWAYKFSDYLNPLANPPKGVPRKFLFSDVSVLAYVYYHWENDPDIESIKFGLNARNHEEYPFNEIFIEIVPFFMEPPEELDETWRHGSLRGSFGNYVDRLSLAKEYKLAGDLLVESAIENGVVYEVLAPIVYNYRHATELYLKSIVKKEDEGNSHNLRSLFQRLKNLLKDKFDSDIPIWFENLILSLHKFDPDGISFRYEGTDPFSKEDELWVDARQLQKLMDMLERSFYKILRAIDA
;
A
#
# COMPACT_ATOMS: atom_id res chain seq x y z
N MET A 1 14.56 4.13 -11.48
CA MET A 1 14.69 5.57 -11.15
C MET A 1 16.10 6.03 -11.51
N LYS A 2 16.27 7.26 -12.00
CA LYS A 2 17.57 7.83 -12.39
C LYS A 2 17.82 9.13 -11.62
N LEU A 3 18.89 9.20 -10.86
CA LEU A 3 19.27 10.35 -10.04
C LEU A 3 20.25 11.25 -10.81
N SER A 4 20.13 12.56 -10.62
CA SER A 4 21.08 13.57 -11.07
C SER A 4 22.28 13.67 -10.13
N VAL A 5 23.36 14.31 -10.60
CA VAL A 5 24.53 14.65 -9.78
C VAL A 5 24.13 15.40 -8.50
N SER A 6 23.17 16.32 -8.60
CA SER A 6 22.70 17.13 -7.46
C SER A 6 22.03 16.28 -6.39
N GLU A 7 21.23 15.29 -6.80
CA GLU A 7 20.55 14.38 -5.88
C GLU A 7 21.55 13.46 -5.19
N VAL A 8 22.52 12.89 -5.92
CA VAL A 8 23.59 12.04 -5.34
C VAL A 8 24.53 12.84 -4.43
N ALA A 9 24.86 14.09 -4.77
CA ALA A 9 25.66 14.96 -3.90
C ALA A 9 24.95 15.26 -2.58
N LYS A 10 23.63 15.56 -2.64
CA LYS A 10 22.80 15.79 -1.45
C LYS A 10 22.70 14.51 -0.59
N THR A 11 22.56 13.36 -1.24
CA THR A 11 22.51 12.02 -0.64
C THR A 11 23.75 11.75 0.20
N LEU A 12 24.94 11.87 -0.39
CA LEU A 12 26.22 11.59 0.28
C LEU A 12 26.75 12.77 1.10
N LYS A 13 26.03 13.90 1.13
CA LYS A 13 26.43 15.16 1.80
C LYS A 13 27.82 15.66 1.35
N VAL A 14 28.09 15.56 0.05
CA VAL A 14 29.36 16.00 -0.56
C VAL A 14 29.12 16.99 -1.69
N ASP A 15 30.20 17.60 -2.19
CA ASP A 15 30.14 18.53 -3.31
C ASP A 15 29.88 17.82 -4.65
N ARG A 16 29.19 18.49 -5.58
CA ARG A 16 28.85 17.95 -6.91
C ARG A 16 30.10 17.65 -7.75
N GLU A 17 31.17 18.40 -7.60
CA GLU A 17 32.43 18.16 -8.32
C GLU A 17 33.09 16.87 -7.83
N LEU A 18 32.95 16.53 -6.55
CA LEU A 18 33.46 15.28 -6.00
C LEU A 18 32.72 14.07 -6.59
N ILE A 19 31.39 14.16 -6.72
CA ILE A 19 30.59 13.14 -7.43
C ILE A 19 31.05 12.97 -8.88
N LYS A 20 31.29 14.07 -9.61
CA LYS A 20 31.79 13.99 -10.99
C LYS A 20 33.18 13.37 -11.06
N LEU A 21 34.07 13.71 -10.12
CA LEU A 21 35.42 13.15 -10.02
C LEU A 21 35.38 11.65 -9.79
N TRP A 22 34.61 11.18 -8.82
CA TRP A 22 34.44 9.76 -8.54
C TRP A 22 33.84 9.03 -9.73
N ALA A 23 32.80 9.61 -10.33
CA ALA A 23 32.15 8.97 -11.46
C ALA A 23 33.08 8.84 -12.67
N TYR A 24 34.03 9.76 -12.86
CA TYR A 24 35.10 9.59 -13.85
C TYR A 24 36.11 8.50 -13.45
N LYS A 25 36.64 8.56 -12.23
CA LYS A 25 37.69 7.65 -11.73
C LYS A 25 37.25 6.19 -11.61
N PHE A 26 35.99 5.96 -11.28
CA PHE A 26 35.41 4.63 -11.07
C PHE A 26 34.38 4.29 -12.16
N SER A 27 34.54 4.84 -13.36
CA SER A 27 33.60 4.69 -14.48
C SER A 27 33.32 3.23 -14.86
N ASP A 28 34.30 2.33 -14.69
CA ASP A 28 34.16 0.89 -14.96
C ASP A 28 33.15 0.18 -14.05
N TYR A 29 32.82 0.78 -12.90
CA TYR A 29 31.90 0.22 -11.90
C TYR A 29 30.51 0.85 -11.96
N LEU A 30 30.31 1.81 -12.88
CA LEU A 30 29.07 2.58 -12.96
C LEU A 30 28.36 2.29 -14.29
N ASN A 31 27.06 2.53 -14.30
CA ASN A 31 26.26 2.44 -15.51
C ASN A 31 26.76 3.47 -16.58
N PRO A 32 26.58 3.22 -17.88
CA PRO A 32 27.04 4.13 -18.93
C PRO A 32 26.47 5.56 -18.85
N LEU A 33 25.26 5.74 -18.31
CA LEU A 33 24.65 7.06 -18.11
C LEU A 33 25.35 7.87 -17.02
N ALA A 34 26.15 7.22 -16.17
CA ALA A 34 26.99 7.90 -15.20
C ALA A 34 28.16 8.59 -15.89
N ASN A 35 28.53 8.29 -17.14
CA ASN A 35 29.54 9.03 -17.91
C ASN A 35 29.07 9.24 -19.36
N PRO A 36 28.04 10.07 -19.58
CA PRO A 36 27.43 10.18 -20.90
C PRO A 36 28.26 11.09 -21.83
N PRO A 37 27.98 11.09 -23.14
CA PRO A 37 28.60 12.01 -24.09
C PRO A 37 28.40 13.49 -23.72
N LYS A 38 29.28 14.34 -24.24
CA LYS A 38 29.25 15.79 -23.98
C LYS A 38 27.88 16.39 -24.35
N GLY A 39 27.31 17.17 -23.44
CA GLY A 39 26.02 17.83 -23.61
C GLY A 39 24.83 17.05 -23.04
N VAL A 40 25.03 15.79 -22.64
CA VAL A 40 24.00 14.97 -22.00
C VAL A 40 24.15 15.02 -20.47
N PRO A 41 23.08 15.25 -19.69
CA PRO A 41 23.14 15.21 -18.24
C PRO A 41 23.53 13.82 -17.71
N ARG A 42 24.47 13.80 -16.76
CA ARG A 42 24.88 12.59 -16.03
C ARG A 42 23.73 12.06 -15.16
N LYS A 43 23.47 10.75 -15.25
CA LYS A 43 22.42 10.06 -14.51
C LYS A 43 22.96 8.81 -13.82
N PHE A 44 22.50 8.56 -12.60
CA PHE A 44 22.90 7.44 -11.75
C PHE A 44 21.71 6.56 -11.44
N LEU A 45 21.90 5.25 -11.52
CA LEU A 45 21.02 4.21 -10.98
C LEU A 45 21.31 4.02 -9.49
N PHE A 46 20.45 3.28 -8.78
CA PHE A 46 20.68 2.99 -7.36
C PHE A 46 21.96 2.18 -7.11
N SER A 47 22.28 1.23 -8.00
CA SER A 47 23.54 0.47 -7.93
C SER A 47 24.77 1.38 -7.97
N ASP A 48 24.72 2.46 -8.75
CA ASP A 48 25.80 3.45 -8.81
C ASP A 48 25.95 4.22 -7.51
N VAL A 49 24.83 4.51 -6.83
CA VAL A 49 24.87 5.20 -5.53
C VAL A 49 25.56 4.33 -4.49
N SER A 50 25.32 3.02 -4.49
CA SER A 50 26.03 2.08 -3.61
C SER A 50 27.54 2.06 -3.89
N VAL A 51 27.94 2.04 -5.16
CA VAL A 51 29.36 2.19 -5.55
C VAL A 51 29.94 3.52 -5.04
N LEU A 52 29.24 4.64 -5.26
CA LEU A 52 29.70 5.95 -4.83
C LEU A 52 29.71 6.11 -3.29
N ALA A 53 28.82 5.43 -2.58
CA ALA A 53 28.82 5.38 -1.12
C ALA A 53 30.03 4.61 -0.59
N TYR A 54 30.37 3.48 -1.23
CA TYR A 54 31.58 2.72 -0.91
C TYR A 54 32.83 3.57 -1.15
N VAL A 55 32.90 4.25 -2.30
CA VAL A 55 33.99 5.18 -2.62
C VAL A 55 34.08 6.27 -1.56
N TYR A 56 32.96 6.94 -1.22
CA TYR A 56 32.91 7.98 -0.19
C TYR A 56 33.46 7.51 1.15
N TYR A 57 33.07 6.32 1.61
CA TYR A 57 33.49 5.77 2.89
C TYR A 57 34.99 5.53 2.97
N HIS A 58 35.62 5.17 1.85
CA HIS A 58 37.06 4.95 1.74
C HIS A 58 37.83 6.16 1.17
N TRP A 59 37.16 7.30 0.98
CA TRP A 59 37.76 8.47 0.37
C TRP A 59 38.48 9.34 1.41
N GLU A 60 39.82 9.25 1.42
CA GLU A 60 40.70 10.06 2.27
C GLU A 60 41.31 11.26 1.51
N ASN A 61 42.15 12.07 2.17
CA ASN A 61 42.81 13.22 1.55
C ASN A 61 43.73 12.81 0.37
N ASP A 62 44.39 11.66 0.49
CA ASP A 62 45.17 11.01 -0.58
C ASP A 62 44.67 9.56 -0.73
N PRO A 63 43.59 9.35 -1.52
CA PRO A 63 42.89 8.08 -1.53
C PRO A 63 43.68 7.03 -2.32
N ASP A 64 43.84 5.84 -1.73
CA ASP A 64 44.35 4.67 -2.44
C ASP A 64 43.28 4.14 -3.41
N ILE A 65 43.35 4.62 -4.65
CA ILE A 65 42.41 4.27 -5.71
C ILE A 65 42.39 2.76 -5.98
N GLU A 66 43.53 2.09 -5.90
CA GLU A 66 43.61 0.66 -6.19
C GLU A 66 42.96 -0.16 -5.07
N SER A 67 43.17 0.21 -3.81
CA SER A 67 42.47 -0.39 -2.67
C SER A 67 40.94 -0.27 -2.79
N ILE A 68 40.44 0.91 -3.16
CA ILE A 68 39.00 1.11 -3.39
C ILE A 68 38.50 0.20 -4.53
N LYS A 69 39.23 0.11 -5.64
CA LYS A 69 38.88 -0.80 -6.75
C LYS A 69 38.90 -2.27 -6.35
N PHE A 70 39.84 -2.70 -5.51
CA PHE A 70 39.85 -4.08 -4.99
C PHE A 70 38.56 -4.39 -4.24
N GLY A 71 38.11 -3.48 -3.38
CA GLY A 71 36.83 -3.61 -2.67
C GLY A 71 35.62 -3.63 -3.61
N LEU A 72 35.61 -2.77 -4.64
CA LEU A 72 34.55 -2.75 -5.65
C LEU A 72 34.50 -4.04 -6.47
N ASN A 73 35.66 -4.59 -6.87
CA ASN A 73 35.78 -5.87 -7.56
C ASN A 73 35.28 -7.05 -6.71
N ALA A 74 35.49 -6.97 -5.39
CA ALA A 74 34.96 -7.92 -4.43
C ALA A 74 33.46 -7.74 -4.14
N ARG A 75 32.82 -6.73 -4.75
CA ARG A 75 31.40 -6.38 -4.57
C ARG A 75 31.03 -5.95 -3.14
N ASN A 76 31.99 -5.41 -2.38
CA ASN A 76 31.73 -4.93 -1.02
C ASN A 76 30.68 -3.80 -0.97
N HIS A 77 30.45 -3.09 -2.08
CA HIS A 77 29.41 -2.08 -2.22
C HIS A 77 27.98 -2.67 -2.28
N GLU A 78 27.82 -3.98 -2.49
CA GLU A 78 26.55 -4.70 -2.44
C GLU A 78 26.18 -5.13 -0.99
N GLU A 79 27.07 -4.88 -0.02
CA GLU A 79 26.87 -5.20 1.39
C GLU A 79 26.44 -3.97 2.20
N TYR A 80 25.91 -4.23 3.40
CA TYR A 80 25.59 -3.19 4.37
C TYR A 80 26.87 -2.43 4.78
N PRO A 81 26.84 -1.09 4.88
CA PRO A 81 25.67 -0.20 4.77
C PRO A 81 25.43 0.36 3.34
N PHE A 82 26.26 0.01 2.37
CA PHE A 82 26.30 0.69 1.07
C PHE A 82 25.12 0.34 0.17
N ASN A 83 24.61 -0.88 0.29
CA ASN A 83 23.42 -1.34 -0.43
C ASN A 83 22.12 -0.75 0.13
N GLU A 84 22.09 -0.23 1.36
CA GLU A 84 20.88 0.30 1.99
C GLU A 84 20.80 1.83 1.99
N ILE A 85 21.87 2.53 1.60
CA ILE A 85 21.93 4.00 1.64
C ILE A 85 20.79 4.68 0.85
N PHE A 86 20.25 4.03 -0.18
CA PHE A 86 19.14 4.59 -0.95
C PHE A 86 17.81 4.57 -0.15
N ILE A 87 17.63 3.63 0.78
CA ILE A 87 16.42 3.50 1.61
C ILE A 87 16.28 4.75 2.51
N GLU A 88 17.40 5.26 3.02
CA GLU A 88 17.40 6.45 3.88
C GLU A 88 17.05 7.75 3.13
N ILE A 89 17.05 7.73 1.79
CA ILE A 89 17.16 8.94 0.99
C ILE A 89 16.06 9.06 -0.06
N VAL A 90 15.55 7.94 -0.56
CA VAL A 90 14.41 7.93 -1.48
C VAL A 90 13.12 7.93 -0.66
N PRO A 91 12.30 8.99 -0.70
CA PRO A 91 11.02 9.00 -0.02
C PRO A 91 10.08 7.97 -0.65
N PHE A 92 9.33 7.25 0.17
CA PHE A 92 8.32 6.30 -0.31
C PHE A 92 7.20 6.98 -1.11
N PHE A 93 6.85 8.22 -0.75
CA PHE A 93 5.98 9.09 -1.54
C PHE A 93 6.84 10.00 -2.41
N MET A 94 6.73 9.84 -3.73
CA MET A 94 7.54 10.54 -4.71
C MET A 94 6.70 10.94 -5.93
N GLU A 95 7.22 11.91 -6.69
CA GLU A 95 6.66 12.24 -8.00
C GLU A 95 6.72 11.02 -8.95
N PRO A 96 5.74 10.88 -9.86
CA PRO A 96 5.75 9.83 -10.87
C PRO A 96 7.08 9.81 -11.65
N PRO A 97 7.75 8.66 -11.80
CA PRO A 97 8.92 8.56 -12.66
C PRO A 97 8.62 8.98 -14.12
N GLU A 98 9.55 9.70 -14.76
CA GLU A 98 9.38 10.19 -16.14
C GLU A 98 9.20 9.05 -17.18
N GLU A 99 9.69 7.85 -16.88
CA GLU A 99 9.70 6.67 -17.76
C GLU A 99 8.71 5.57 -17.29
N LEU A 100 7.59 5.96 -16.69
CA LEU A 100 6.54 5.00 -16.32
C LEU A 100 5.94 4.32 -17.55
N ASP A 101 5.93 2.98 -17.54
CA ASP A 101 5.28 2.16 -18.56
C ASP A 101 4.50 1.00 -17.91
N GLU A 102 3.85 0.18 -18.75
CA GLU A 102 3.03 -0.94 -18.28
C GLU A 102 3.83 -2.05 -17.56
N THR A 103 5.15 -2.09 -17.63
CA THR A 103 5.94 -3.09 -16.89
C THR A 103 6.06 -2.77 -15.40
N TRP A 104 5.74 -1.53 -15.00
CA TRP A 104 5.79 -1.09 -13.61
C TRP A 104 4.56 -1.59 -12.83
N ARG A 105 4.67 -2.80 -12.27
CA ARG A 105 3.60 -3.48 -11.51
C ARG A 105 3.71 -3.35 -9.98
N HIS A 106 4.67 -2.55 -9.50
CA HIS A 106 5.03 -2.47 -8.06
C HIS A 106 4.64 -1.14 -7.40
N GLY A 107 3.97 -0.24 -8.12
CA GLY A 107 3.59 1.08 -7.61
C GLY A 107 2.20 1.51 -8.12
N SER A 108 1.68 2.59 -7.53
CA SER A 108 0.41 3.20 -7.92
C SER A 108 0.53 4.72 -7.83
N LEU A 109 -0.10 5.44 -8.77
CA LEU A 109 -0.16 6.90 -8.74
C LEU A 109 -1.36 7.37 -7.93
N ARG A 110 -1.12 8.24 -6.94
CA ARG A 110 -2.19 8.91 -6.18
C ARG A 110 -1.92 10.42 -6.13
N GLY A 111 -2.92 11.25 -6.52
CA GLY A 111 -2.77 12.70 -6.64
C GLY A 111 -4.08 13.49 -6.54
N SER A 112 -3.98 14.81 -6.36
CA SER A 112 -5.03 15.74 -5.90
C SER A 112 -6.10 16.16 -6.93
N PHE A 113 -6.06 15.65 -8.16
CA PHE A 113 -7.05 16.02 -9.20
C PHE A 113 -8.29 15.14 -9.10
N GLY A 114 -9.13 15.43 -8.10
CA GLY A 114 -10.46 14.86 -7.92
C GLY A 114 -10.66 14.30 -6.52
N ASN A 115 -11.90 14.33 -6.03
CA ASN A 115 -12.35 13.46 -4.94
C ASN A 115 -12.22 12.00 -5.43
N TYR A 116 -10.99 11.48 -5.43
CA TYR A 116 -10.57 10.37 -6.28
C TYR A 116 -11.16 9.03 -5.85
N VAL A 117 -11.66 8.94 -4.63
CA VAL A 117 -12.33 7.72 -4.17
C VAL A 117 -13.67 8.11 -3.61
N ASP A 118 -14.69 8.07 -4.47
CA ASP A 118 -16.04 7.93 -3.97
C ASP A 118 -16.08 6.71 -3.04
N ARG A 119 -16.94 6.73 -2.02
CA ARG A 119 -16.93 5.68 -0.98
C ARG A 119 -17.11 4.27 -1.53
N LEU A 120 -17.79 4.13 -2.65
CA LEU A 120 -18.02 2.85 -3.29
C LEU A 120 -16.73 2.32 -3.92
N SER A 121 -15.95 3.17 -4.58
CA SER A 121 -14.61 2.84 -5.06
C SER A 121 -13.68 2.45 -3.90
N LEU A 122 -13.77 3.11 -2.74
CA LEU A 122 -12.93 2.79 -1.59
C LEU A 122 -13.35 1.45 -0.96
N ALA A 123 -14.66 1.20 -0.87
CA ALA A 123 -15.20 -0.07 -0.40
C ALA A 123 -14.69 -1.25 -1.24
N LYS A 124 -14.59 -1.06 -2.56
CA LYS A 124 -14.02 -2.04 -3.48
C LYS A 124 -12.54 -2.32 -3.23
N GLU A 125 -11.73 -1.29 -3.01
CA GLU A 125 -10.31 -1.46 -2.70
C GLU A 125 -10.11 -2.33 -1.44
N TYR A 126 -10.85 -2.03 -0.36
CA TYR A 126 -10.78 -2.82 0.87
C TYR A 126 -11.33 -4.24 0.70
N LYS A 127 -12.42 -4.42 -0.04
CA LYS A 127 -12.97 -5.75 -0.34
C LYS A 127 -11.97 -6.58 -1.15
N LEU A 128 -11.37 -6.00 -2.20
CA LEU A 128 -10.36 -6.66 -3.02
C LEU A 128 -9.12 -7.03 -2.19
N ALA A 129 -8.66 -6.16 -1.30
CA ALA A 129 -7.58 -6.49 -0.38
C ALA A 129 -7.93 -7.68 0.51
N GLY A 130 -9.17 -7.74 1.03
CA GLY A 130 -9.70 -8.89 1.76
C GLY A 130 -9.70 -10.17 0.92
N ASP A 131 -10.15 -10.12 -0.33
CA ASP A 131 -10.19 -11.27 -1.24
C ASP A 131 -8.79 -11.81 -1.53
N LEU A 132 -7.84 -10.94 -1.88
CA LEU A 132 -6.46 -11.32 -2.17
C LEU A 132 -5.80 -11.96 -0.94
N LEU A 133 -6.10 -11.47 0.26
CA LEU A 133 -5.63 -12.07 1.51
C LEU A 133 -6.27 -13.44 1.74
N VAL A 134 -7.58 -13.61 1.50
CA VAL A 134 -8.25 -14.92 1.63
C VAL A 134 -7.66 -15.93 0.67
N GLU A 135 -7.50 -15.56 -0.61
CA GLU A 135 -6.95 -16.44 -1.65
C GLU A 135 -5.54 -16.89 -1.28
N SER A 136 -4.65 -15.93 -1.03
CA SER A 136 -3.27 -16.22 -0.63
C SER A 136 -3.19 -17.03 0.67
N ALA A 137 -3.99 -16.71 1.68
CA ALA A 137 -3.94 -17.40 2.96
C ALA A 137 -4.45 -18.84 2.89
N ILE A 138 -5.47 -19.11 2.07
CA ILE A 138 -5.94 -20.48 1.83
C ILE A 138 -4.90 -21.28 1.04
N GLU A 139 -4.32 -20.69 -0.01
CA GLU A 139 -3.29 -21.35 -0.84
C GLU A 139 -2.05 -21.73 -0.01
N ASN A 140 -1.65 -20.87 0.92
CA ASN A 140 -0.48 -21.08 1.76
C ASN A 140 -0.78 -21.78 3.10
N GLY A 141 -2.04 -22.07 3.42
CA GLY A 141 -2.43 -22.74 4.66
C GLY A 141 -2.27 -21.88 5.93
N VAL A 142 -2.29 -20.56 5.81
CA VAL A 142 -1.99 -19.59 6.89
C VAL A 142 -3.19 -18.73 7.30
N VAL A 143 -4.42 -19.16 7.00
CA VAL A 143 -5.65 -18.40 7.31
C VAL A 143 -5.70 -17.93 8.77
N TYR A 144 -5.30 -18.79 9.71
CA TYR A 144 -5.27 -18.45 11.14
C TYR A 144 -4.31 -17.29 11.47
N GLU A 145 -3.20 -17.18 10.76
CA GLU A 145 -2.17 -16.15 11.01
C GLU A 145 -2.61 -14.75 10.55
N VAL A 146 -3.52 -14.70 9.56
CA VAL A 146 -3.97 -13.45 8.92
C VAL A 146 -5.48 -13.24 8.99
N LEU A 147 -6.18 -13.95 9.88
CA LEU A 147 -7.63 -13.85 9.98
C LEU A 147 -8.10 -12.44 10.39
N ALA A 148 -7.43 -11.82 11.37
CA ALA A 148 -7.76 -10.48 11.83
C ALA A 148 -7.74 -9.42 10.70
N PRO A 149 -6.67 -9.30 9.88
CA PRO A 149 -6.69 -8.36 8.75
C PRO A 149 -7.70 -8.74 7.66
N ILE A 150 -8.00 -10.03 7.42
CA ILE A 150 -9.08 -10.43 6.50
C ILE A 150 -10.42 -9.86 6.96
N VAL A 151 -10.80 -10.12 8.22
CA VAL A 151 -12.09 -9.69 8.76
C VAL A 151 -12.17 -8.17 8.83
N TYR A 152 -11.08 -7.48 9.20
CA TYR A 152 -11.01 -6.03 9.22
C TYR A 152 -11.29 -5.42 7.83
N ASN A 153 -10.64 -5.91 6.78
CA ASN A 153 -10.84 -5.42 5.41
C ASN A 153 -12.30 -5.55 4.98
N TYR A 154 -12.93 -6.70 5.23
CA TYR A 154 -14.34 -6.91 4.90
C TYR A 154 -15.31 -6.10 5.75
N ARG A 155 -15.03 -5.94 7.04
CA ARG A 155 -15.79 -5.08 7.94
C ARG A 155 -15.73 -3.62 7.48
N HIS A 156 -14.56 -3.13 7.11
CA HIS A 156 -14.39 -1.76 6.67
C HIS A 156 -15.00 -1.52 5.28
N ALA A 157 -14.87 -2.47 4.34
CA ALA A 157 -15.58 -2.43 3.08
C ALA A 157 -17.11 -2.34 3.29
N THR A 158 -17.65 -3.14 4.21
CA THR A 158 -19.08 -3.12 4.59
C THR A 158 -19.52 -1.75 5.11
N GLU A 159 -18.72 -1.12 5.98
CA GLU A 159 -18.99 0.24 6.45
C GLU A 159 -19.05 1.24 5.30
N LEU A 160 -18.07 1.19 4.39
CA LEU A 160 -17.99 2.10 3.25
C LEU A 160 -19.14 1.89 2.26
N TYR A 161 -19.55 0.64 2.03
CA TYR A 161 -20.76 0.32 1.25
C TYR A 161 -22.00 0.95 1.88
N LEU A 162 -22.20 0.80 3.19
CA LEU A 162 -23.34 1.42 3.88
C LEU A 162 -23.29 2.96 3.79
N LYS A 163 -22.11 3.56 4.03
CA LYS A 163 -21.89 5.01 3.92
C LYS A 163 -21.96 5.54 2.48
N SER A 164 -21.91 4.67 1.47
CA SER A 164 -22.14 5.09 0.08
C SER A 164 -23.61 5.38 -0.20
N ILE A 165 -24.52 4.80 0.58
CA ILE A 165 -25.98 4.99 0.47
C ILE A 165 -26.48 6.02 1.50
N VAL A 166 -26.00 5.95 2.74
CA VAL A 166 -26.41 6.88 3.80
C VAL A 166 -25.80 8.26 3.52
N LYS A 167 -26.62 9.31 3.53
CA LYS A 167 -26.15 10.69 3.32
C LYS A 167 -25.18 11.10 4.43
N LYS A 168 -24.17 11.92 4.07
CA LYS A 168 -23.16 12.45 5.02
C LYS A 168 -23.75 13.10 6.26
N GLU A 169 -24.81 13.87 6.08
CA GLU A 169 -25.51 14.58 7.15
C GLU A 169 -26.20 13.61 8.12
N ASP A 170 -26.60 12.44 7.62
CA ASP A 170 -27.30 11.41 8.37
C ASP A 170 -26.36 10.40 9.02
N GLU A 171 -25.09 10.30 8.64
CA GLU A 171 -24.18 9.29 9.20
C GLU A 171 -23.98 9.43 10.72
N GLY A 172 -23.99 10.67 11.23
CA GLY A 172 -23.34 10.99 12.49
C GLY A 172 -21.84 10.63 12.44
N ASN A 173 -21.05 10.95 13.46
CA ASN A 173 -19.67 10.41 13.55
C ASN A 173 -19.64 8.90 13.89
N SER A 174 -20.60 8.13 13.35
CA SER A 174 -20.84 6.75 13.72
C SER A 174 -20.16 5.81 12.74
N HIS A 175 -19.20 5.04 13.24
CA HIS A 175 -18.62 3.87 12.56
C HIS A 175 -19.44 2.61 12.83
N ASN A 176 -20.60 2.73 13.51
CA ASN A 176 -21.40 1.63 13.99
C ASN A 176 -22.22 1.00 12.84
N LEU A 177 -21.86 -0.23 12.46
CA LEU A 177 -22.52 -0.97 11.38
C LEU A 177 -24.02 -1.17 11.62
N ARG A 178 -24.45 -1.44 12.86
CA ARG A 178 -25.87 -1.64 13.18
C ARG A 178 -26.70 -0.38 12.93
N SER A 179 -26.20 0.78 13.32
CA SER A 179 -26.85 2.08 13.07
C SER A 179 -26.95 2.38 11.57
N LEU A 180 -25.85 2.21 10.84
CA LEU A 180 -25.80 2.40 9.40
C LEU A 180 -26.74 1.44 8.66
N PHE A 181 -26.78 0.17 9.10
CA PHE A 181 -27.67 -0.84 8.54
C PHE A 181 -29.14 -0.56 8.81
N GLN A 182 -29.50 -0.08 10.01
CA GLN A 182 -30.87 0.32 10.31
C GLN A 182 -31.34 1.46 9.39
N ARG A 183 -30.45 2.40 9.07
CA ARG A 183 -30.75 3.49 8.10
C ARG A 183 -30.98 2.94 6.70
N LEU A 184 -30.17 1.97 6.26
CA LEU A 184 -30.41 1.27 4.99
C LEU A 184 -31.78 0.56 5.00
N LYS A 185 -32.12 -0.17 6.07
CA LYS A 185 -33.42 -0.84 6.21
C LYS A 185 -34.58 0.15 6.06
N ASN A 186 -34.52 1.27 6.78
CA ASN A 186 -35.55 2.29 6.72
C ASN A 186 -35.65 2.87 5.29
N LEU A 187 -34.52 3.22 4.68
CA LEU A 187 -34.50 3.74 3.30
C LEU A 187 -35.14 2.78 2.30
N LEU A 188 -34.81 1.49 2.37
CA LEU A 188 -35.36 0.48 1.46
C LEU A 188 -36.85 0.25 1.70
N LYS A 189 -37.29 0.29 2.95
CA LYS A 189 -38.70 0.17 3.30
C LYS A 189 -39.49 1.38 2.81
N ASP A 190 -38.99 2.59 3.05
CA ASP A 190 -39.66 3.83 2.71
C ASP A 190 -39.70 4.07 1.19
N LYS A 191 -38.60 3.77 0.47
CA LYS A 191 -38.49 4.06 -0.97
C LYS A 191 -39.03 2.94 -1.87
N PHE A 192 -38.94 1.69 -1.43
CA PHE A 192 -39.24 0.53 -2.29
C PHE A 192 -40.21 -0.49 -1.67
N ASP A 193 -40.71 -0.27 -0.44
CA ASP A 193 -41.50 -1.24 0.32
C ASP A 193 -40.87 -2.64 0.39
N SER A 194 -39.53 -2.69 0.40
CA SER A 194 -38.77 -3.95 0.34
C SER A 194 -38.11 -4.27 1.68
N ASP A 195 -38.12 -5.55 2.03
CA ASP A 195 -37.37 -6.08 3.18
C ASP A 195 -35.98 -6.56 2.77
N ILE A 196 -35.05 -6.57 3.74
CA ILE A 196 -33.68 -7.07 3.53
C ILE A 196 -33.64 -8.58 3.75
N PRO A 197 -32.98 -9.36 2.87
CA PRO A 197 -32.79 -10.80 3.08
C PRO A 197 -32.02 -11.13 4.35
N ILE A 198 -32.41 -12.21 5.03
CA ILE A 198 -31.82 -12.65 6.32
C ILE A 198 -30.30 -12.82 6.24
N TRP A 199 -29.75 -13.37 5.15
CA TRP A 199 -28.30 -13.56 5.00
C TRP A 199 -27.53 -12.24 5.04
N PHE A 200 -28.11 -11.18 4.48
CA PHE A 200 -27.50 -9.85 4.40
C PHE A 200 -27.47 -9.21 5.78
N GLU A 201 -28.59 -9.30 6.50
CA GLU A 201 -28.70 -8.85 7.89
C GLU A 201 -27.73 -9.60 8.80
N ASN A 202 -27.70 -10.94 8.72
CA ASN A 202 -26.81 -11.77 9.52
C ASN A 202 -25.34 -11.41 9.29
N LEU A 203 -24.90 -11.24 8.05
CA LEU A 203 -23.52 -10.87 7.75
C LEU A 203 -23.12 -9.56 8.43
N ILE A 204 -23.93 -8.50 8.26
CA ILE A 204 -23.60 -7.18 8.80
C ILE A 204 -23.64 -7.19 10.33
N LEU A 205 -24.64 -7.83 10.94
CA LEU A 205 -24.75 -7.91 12.38
C LEU A 205 -23.66 -8.80 13.00
N SER A 206 -23.22 -9.84 12.32
CA SER A 206 -22.05 -10.63 12.73
C SER A 206 -20.78 -9.80 12.71
N LEU A 207 -20.50 -9.08 11.62
CA LEU A 207 -19.36 -8.16 11.55
C LEU A 207 -19.44 -7.08 12.62
N HIS A 208 -20.63 -6.57 12.92
CA HIS A 208 -20.84 -5.62 14.00
C HIS A 208 -20.59 -6.23 15.39
N LYS A 209 -21.02 -7.47 15.63
CA LYS A 209 -20.80 -8.17 16.91
C LYS A 209 -19.31 -8.29 17.21
N PHE A 210 -18.52 -8.66 16.20
CA PHE A 210 -17.09 -8.84 16.37
C PHE A 210 -16.31 -7.52 16.37
N ASP A 211 -16.73 -6.52 15.59
CA ASP A 211 -16.01 -5.26 15.55
C ASP A 211 -16.97 -4.05 15.55
N PRO A 212 -17.61 -3.78 16.71
CA PRO A 212 -18.64 -2.75 16.83
C PRO A 212 -18.15 -1.37 16.38
N ASP A 213 -16.91 -1.05 16.74
CA ASP A 213 -16.32 0.28 16.61
C ASP A 213 -15.22 0.36 15.53
N GLY A 214 -14.91 -0.75 14.86
CA GLY A 214 -13.90 -0.76 13.79
C GLY A 214 -12.47 -0.91 14.31
N ILE A 215 -12.27 -1.28 15.57
CA ILE A 215 -10.99 -1.26 16.28
C ILE A 215 -10.53 -2.65 16.74
N SER A 216 -11.43 -3.63 16.81
CA SER A 216 -11.25 -4.92 17.47
C SER A 216 -10.13 -5.79 16.90
N PHE A 217 -9.81 -5.60 15.62
CA PHE A 217 -8.74 -6.33 14.91
C PHE A 217 -7.45 -5.54 14.75
N ARG A 218 -7.36 -4.34 15.35
CA ARG A 218 -6.23 -3.42 15.16
C ARG A 218 -5.42 -3.15 16.41
N TYR A 219 -6.04 -3.27 17.59
CA TYR A 219 -5.38 -2.95 18.85
C TYR A 219 -5.39 -4.14 19.81
N GLU A 220 -4.28 -4.30 20.52
CA GLU A 220 -4.16 -5.30 21.59
C GLU A 220 -5.26 -5.11 22.63
N GLY A 221 -5.77 -6.23 23.16
CA GLY A 221 -6.83 -6.22 24.19
C GLY A 221 -8.23 -5.87 23.67
N THR A 222 -8.39 -5.63 22.37
CA THR A 222 -9.69 -5.42 21.73
C THR A 222 -10.20 -6.63 20.94
N ASP A 223 -9.44 -7.73 20.98
CA ASP A 223 -9.74 -8.98 20.31
C ASP A 223 -11.12 -9.49 20.74
N PRO A 224 -12.11 -9.52 19.83
CA PRO A 224 -13.46 -9.91 20.17
C PRO A 224 -13.58 -11.42 20.38
N PHE A 225 -12.62 -12.20 19.86
CA PHE A 225 -12.53 -13.64 20.08
C PHE A 225 -12.05 -13.97 21.49
N SER A 226 -11.44 -13.03 22.21
CA SER A 226 -11.01 -13.25 23.60
C SER A 226 -12.17 -13.31 24.61
N LYS A 227 -13.39 -12.93 24.21
CA LYS A 227 -14.57 -12.79 25.09
C LYS A 227 -15.70 -13.78 24.78
N GLU A 228 -15.59 -14.55 23.71
CA GLU A 228 -16.59 -15.52 23.28
C GLU A 228 -16.00 -16.95 23.36
N ASP A 229 -16.85 -17.97 23.37
CA ASP A 229 -16.41 -19.37 23.23
C ASP A 229 -15.64 -19.56 21.91
N GLU A 230 -14.90 -20.67 21.75
CA GLU A 230 -14.14 -20.96 20.53
C GLU A 230 -15.02 -20.83 19.26
N LEU A 231 -14.59 -19.99 18.31
CA LEU A 231 -15.33 -19.71 17.08
C LEU A 231 -14.56 -20.16 15.84
N TRP A 232 -15.26 -20.85 14.95
CA TRP A 232 -14.77 -21.16 13.61
C TRP A 232 -15.18 -20.09 12.61
N VAL A 233 -14.20 -19.49 11.92
CA VAL A 233 -14.45 -18.56 10.82
C VAL A 233 -14.03 -19.20 9.51
N ASP A 234 -15.01 -19.55 8.67
CA ASP A 234 -14.76 -20.03 7.32
C ASP A 234 -14.47 -18.83 6.39
N ALA A 235 -13.18 -18.59 6.11
CA ALA A 235 -12.72 -17.50 5.25
C ALA A 235 -13.30 -17.58 3.83
N ARG A 236 -13.50 -18.79 3.29
CA ARG A 236 -14.06 -18.98 1.94
C ARG A 236 -15.56 -18.68 1.91
N GLN A 237 -16.28 -19.02 2.98
CA GLN A 237 -17.67 -18.61 3.14
C GLN A 237 -17.79 -17.10 3.29
N LEU A 238 -16.93 -16.49 4.10
CA LEU A 238 -16.91 -15.04 4.31
C LEU A 238 -16.68 -14.29 2.99
N GLN A 239 -15.70 -14.70 2.18
CA GLN A 239 -15.46 -14.15 0.85
C GLN A 239 -16.72 -14.21 -0.05
N LYS A 240 -17.39 -15.37 -0.12
CA LYS A 240 -18.63 -15.52 -0.90
C LYS A 240 -19.76 -14.58 -0.43
N LEU A 241 -19.91 -14.43 0.89
CA LEU A 241 -20.90 -13.51 1.46
C LEU A 241 -20.57 -12.06 1.10
N MET A 242 -19.29 -11.69 1.08
CA MET A 242 -18.84 -10.36 0.65
C MET A 242 -19.06 -10.09 -0.83
N ASP A 243 -18.88 -11.09 -1.71
CA ASP A 243 -19.26 -11.00 -3.13
C ASP A 243 -20.76 -10.75 -3.31
N MET A 244 -21.59 -11.45 -2.53
CA MET A 244 -23.03 -11.26 -2.54
C MET A 244 -23.43 -9.88 -2.03
N LEU A 245 -22.75 -9.40 -0.99
CA LEU A 245 -22.95 -8.08 -0.40
C LEU A 245 -22.65 -6.98 -1.41
N GLU A 246 -21.46 -7.00 -2.02
CA GLU A 246 -21.05 -6.03 -3.05
C GLU A 246 -22.09 -5.94 -4.17
N ARG A 247 -22.44 -7.08 -4.78
CA ARG A 247 -23.45 -7.13 -5.86
C ARG A 247 -24.79 -6.53 -5.44
N SER A 248 -25.18 -6.70 -4.18
CA SER A 248 -26.43 -6.17 -3.64
C SER A 248 -26.38 -4.65 -3.49
N PHE A 249 -25.28 -4.08 -2.99
CA PHE A 249 -25.09 -2.63 -2.93
C PHE A 249 -25.13 -1.96 -4.30
N TYR A 250 -24.51 -2.58 -5.32
CA TYR A 250 -24.60 -2.08 -6.70
C TYR A 250 -26.03 -2.05 -7.23
N LYS A 251 -26.83 -3.08 -6.93
CA LYS A 251 -28.25 -3.10 -7.32
C LYS A 251 -29.04 -2.01 -6.61
N ILE A 252 -28.81 -1.83 -5.31
CA ILE A 252 -29.49 -0.81 -4.51
C ILE A 252 -29.15 0.59 -5.02
N LEU A 253 -27.88 0.92 -5.23
CA LEU A 253 -27.46 2.23 -5.73
C LEU A 253 -28.09 2.54 -7.10
N ARG A 254 -28.04 1.59 -8.04
CA ARG A 254 -28.71 1.75 -9.35
C ARG A 254 -30.21 1.98 -9.23
N ALA A 255 -30.87 1.32 -8.27
CA ALA A 255 -32.31 1.52 -8.03
C ALA A 255 -32.61 2.86 -7.34
N ILE A 256 -31.67 3.40 -6.56
CA ILE A 256 -31.82 4.71 -5.92
C ILE A 256 -31.67 5.84 -6.94
N ASP A 257 -30.77 5.69 -7.91
CA ASP A 257 -30.47 6.71 -8.93
C ASP A 257 -31.46 6.71 -10.12
N ALA A 258 -32.30 5.67 -10.24
CA ALA A 258 -33.36 5.54 -11.25
C ALA A 258 -34.63 6.30 -10.83
#